data_AF-A0A2G9V1J1-F1
#
_entry.id   AF-A0A2G9V1J1-F1
#
_cell.length_a   1.000
_cell.length_b   1.000
_cell.length_c   1.000
_cell.angle_alpha   90.00
_cell.angle_beta   90.00
_cell.angle_gamma   90.00
#
_symmetry.space_group_name_H-M   'P 1'
#
loop_
_entity.id
_entity.type
_entity.pdbx_description
1 polymer ?
#
loop_
_entity_poly.entity_id
_entity_poly.type
_entity_poly.pdbx_seq_one_letter_code
_entity_poly.pdbx_strand_id
1 'polypeptide(L)'
;MLLILRDDLKCKVRATIRAEEEKESHSGADRAKGTAVYTINKHNTSDETRHSRTFVRLLIAAFFLVTIILVVVSIALLLTQEPVHLSEDESHTPLSSNENGNRSGSRLSFRRRRPEYRKFTFDDLFSGKVFLKDTYTTAWTRDGGLVRTKDEYSESPSVATIIKPGSFEAAPYLSDSTIMNTMSSNNKYAYTSETLKPVRQPFPVGPTGDGTETILVFKWNPNRNKSDFVFVHDYNIYYQADPEKPGSARQLTKDGHYLLRYGVADWLYEEEILSSSDAIWWSDSGDYLSYLRFDDRSVNRIYIAKHLRNSQYPQYMEIPYPKAGVEDNPEAALYIRSMKNGKTVVAEPPTQLTGMNQSYYIYSNQWIKMPKEIRSELGEERLVTVWANREQNLVYITLCNEVDCVLTHTQSFTINGRTLSAEPTDFKTILASELGFFVILPHAYYDGNIYNHIAHIRIMVSY
;
A
#
# COMPACT_ATOMS: atom_id res chain seq x y z
N MET A 1 -6.70 -9.57 -5.00
CA MET A 1 -7.59 -9.40 -3.83
C MET A 1 -7.23 -10.33 -2.65
N LEU A 2 -5.94 -10.48 -2.30
CA LEU A 2 -5.53 -11.29 -1.12
C LEU A 2 -4.12 -10.98 -0.59
N LEU A 3 -3.55 -9.80 -0.89
CA LEU A 3 -2.14 -9.51 -0.55
C LEU A 3 -1.88 -8.33 0.40
N ILE A 4 -2.92 -7.66 0.94
CA ILE A 4 -2.71 -6.42 1.73
C ILE A 4 -3.07 -6.56 3.23
N LEU A 5 -3.62 -7.70 3.67
CA LEU A 5 -4.01 -7.90 5.09
C LEU A 5 -2.86 -8.28 6.05
N ARG A 6 -1.59 -8.17 5.65
CA ARG A 6 -0.47 -8.66 6.47
C ARG A 6 0.08 -7.65 7.47
N ASP A 7 -0.12 -6.35 7.26
CA ASP A 7 0.56 -5.32 8.07
C ASP A 7 -0.24 -4.82 9.28
N ASP A 8 -1.55 -5.05 9.30
CA ASP A 8 -2.43 -4.59 10.40
C ASP A 8 -2.39 -5.47 11.66
N LEU A 9 -1.65 -6.60 11.62
CA LEU A 9 -1.72 -7.65 12.64
C LEU A 9 -0.77 -7.49 13.84
N LYS A 10 0.08 -6.45 13.90
CA LYS A 10 1.06 -6.30 15.01
C LYS A 10 0.69 -5.30 16.10
N CYS A 11 -0.33 -4.43 15.92
CA CYS A 11 -0.57 -3.32 16.85
C CYS A 11 -1.65 -3.52 17.93
N LYS A 12 -2.31 -4.69 18.04
CA LYS A 12 -3.50 -4.81 18.93
C LYS A 12 -3.41 -5.80 20.10
N VAL A 13 -2.21 -6.15 20.56
CA VAL A 13 -2.03 -7.20 21.60
C VAL A 13 -1.62 -6.67 23.00
N ARG A 14 -1.63 -5.35 23.27
CA ARG A 14 -1.22 -4.88 24.62
C ARG A 14 -2.11 -3.91 25.40
N ALA A 15 -3.29 -3.55 24.92
CA ALA A 15 -4.11 -2.53 25.60
C ALA A 15 -5.33 -3.02 26.42
N THR A 16 -5.63 -4.33 26.47
CA THR A 16 -6.89 -4.80 27.11
C THR A 16 -6.65 -5.83 28.21
N ILE A 17 -5.76 -5.52 29.16
CA ILE A 17 -5.70 -6.21 30.47
C ILE A 17 -5.40 -5.15 31.55
N ARG A 18 -6.37 -4.27 31.83
CA ARG A 18 -6.46 -3.46 33.07
C ARG A 18 -7.70 -2.55 33.04
N ALA A 19 -8.90 -3.12 33.03
CA ALA A 19 -10.13 -2.39 33.34
C ALA A 19 -11.31 -3.35 33.45
N GLU A 20 -11.25 -4.37 34.32
CA GLU A 20 -12.46 -5.16 34.66
C GLU A 20 -12.30 -5.99 35.96
N GLU A 21 -11.66 -5.41 36.98
CA GLU A 21 -11.71 -5.94 38.35
C GLU A 21 -11.91 -4.77 39.31
N GLU A 22 -13.15 -4.29 39.42
CA GLU A 22 -13.74 -3.66 40.62
C GLU A 22 -15.13 -3.12 40.28
N LYS A 23 -16.13 -4.00 40.31
CA LYS A 23 -17.54 -3.71 40.63
C LYS A 23 -18.35 -4.99 40.51
N GLU A 24 -18.54 -5.67 41.63
CA GLU A 24 -19.84 -6.22 42.05
C GLU A 24 -19.68 -7.01 43.36
N SER A 25 -19.79 -6.29 44.48
CA SER A 25 -20.16 -6.89 45.75
C SER A 25 -21.67 -6.73 45.96
N HIS A 26 -22.39 -7.85 45.87
CA HIS A 26 -23.52 -8.25 46.73
C HIS A 26 -24.64 -7.23 47.02
N SER A 27 -25.83 -7.49 46.45
CA SER A 27 -27.10 -7.53 47.22
C SER A 27 -28.13 -8.39 46.48
N GLY A 28 -28.69 -9.40 47.14
CA GLY A 28 -29.66 -10.34 46.56
C GLY A 28 -31.13 -9.90 46.68
N ALA A 29 -32.01 -10.64 45.99
CA ALA A 29 -33.40 -10.90 46.39
C ALA A 29 -34.06 -11.96 45.47
N ASP A 30 -34.32 -13.12 46.06
CA ASP A 30 -35.49 -14.02 46.01
C ASP A 30 -36.54 -14.06 44.85
N ARG A 31 -36.75 -15.32 44.41
CA ARG A 31 -38.04 -16.07 44.29
C ARG A 31 -38.88 -16.02 42.99
N ALA A 32 -38.94 -17.18 42.29
CA ALA A 32 -40.18 -17.96 42.07
C ALA A 32 -39.91 -19.29 41.30
N LYS A 33 -40.45 -20.39 41.84
CA LYS A 33 -40.45 -21.75 41.25
C LYS A 33 -41.69 -21.95 40.37
N GLY A 34 -41.51 -22.59 39.21
CA GLY A 34 -42.60 -23.14 38.40
C GLY A 34 -42.13 -24.42 37.70
N THR A 35 -42.61 -25.56 38.16
CA THR A 35 -42.32 -26.90 37.62
C THR A 35 -43.51 -27.33 36.76
N ALA A 36 -43.30 -27.59 35.47
CA ALA A 36 -44.30 -28.19 34.59
C ALA A 36 -43.82 -29.57 34.12
N VAL A 37 -44.57 -30.59 34.54
CA VAL A 37 -44.40 -32.00 34.21
C VAL A 37 -45.10 -32.26 32.88
N TYR A 38 -44.40 -32.78 31.86
CA TYR A 38 -45.00 -33.27 30.63
C TYR A 38 -45.03 -34.80 30.63
N THR A 39 -46.23 -35.37 30.54
CA THR A 39 -46.52 -36.80 30.48
C THR A 39 -46.26 -37.34 29.06
N ILE A 40 -45.52 -38.44 28.95
CA ILE A 40 -45.22 -39.13 27.70
C ILE A 40 -46.36 -40.13 27.39
N ASN A 41 -47.05 -39.93 26.27
CA ASN A 41 -47.91 -40.97 25.69
C ASN A 41 -47.11 -41.79 24.66
N LYS A 42 -46.86 -43.06 24.97
CA LYS A 42 -46.33 -44.07 24.04
C LYS A 42 -47.45 -44.52 23.10
N HIS A 43 -47.29 -44.29 21.79
CA HIS A 43 -47.99 -45.06 20.77
C HIS A 43 -47.01 -45.90 19.94
N ASN A 44 -47.38 -47.16 19.76
CA ASN A 44 -46.66 -48.21 19.04
C ASN A 44 -46.42 -47.86 17.56
N THR A 45 -45.16 -47.79 17.15
CA THR A 45 -44.72 -47.81 15.73
C THR A 45 -43.54 -48.78 15.57
N SER A 46 -43.77 -50.07 15.82
CA SER A 46 -42.73 -51.11 15.72
C SER A 46 -42.61 -51.76 14.33
N ASP A 47 -43.43 -51.40 13.34
CA ASP A 47 -43.37 -52.02 12.00
C ASP A 47 -42.87 -51.10 10.86
N GLU A 48 -43.07 -49.77 10.94
CA GLU A 48 -42.57 -48.83 9.90
C GLU A 48 -41.05 -48.58 9.98
N THR A 49 -40.42 -48.81 11.13
CA THR A 49 -39.00 -48.49 11.36
C THR A 49 -38.03 -49.51 10.77
N ARG A 50 -38.50 -50.69 10.36
CA ARG A 50 -37.64 -51.76 9.81
C ARG A 50 -37.36 -51.59 8.31
N HIS A 51 -38.34 -51.13 7.53
CA HIS A 51 -38.17 -50.84 6.09
C HIS A 51 -37.35 -49.57 5.82
N SER A 52 -37.49 -48.55 6.66
CA SER A 52 -36.71 -47.30 6.56
C SER A 52 -35.21 -47.54 6.77
N ARG A 53 -34.83 -48.40 7.72
CA ARG A 53 -33.42 -48.68 8.03
C ARG A 53 -32.69 -49.48 6.94
N THR A 54 -33.37 -50.40 6.25
CA THR A 54 -32.79 -51.12 5.10
C THR A 54 -32.65 -50.21 3.89
N PHE A 55 -33.63 -49.33 3.64
CA PHE A 55 -33.56 -48.35 2.55
C PHE A 55 -32.42 -47.34 2.73
N VAL A 56 -32.23 -46.81 3.95
CA VAL A 56 -31.12 -45.89 4.25
C VAL A 56 -29.76 -46.57 4.12
N ARG A 57 -29.62 -47.85 4.50
CA ARG A 57 -28.37 -48.61 4.31
C ARG A 57 -28.04 -48.85 2.83
N LEU A 58 -29.06 -49.08 2.01
CA LEU A 58 -28.88 -49.21 0.55
C LEU A 58 -28.44 -47.89 -0.09
N LEU A 59 -28.99 -46.76 0.34
CA LEU A 59 -28.57 -45.43 -0.14
C LEU A 59 -27.13 -45.09 0.26
N ILE A 60 -26.74 -45.42 1.49
CA ILE A 60 -25.36 -45.21 1.96
C ILE A 60 -24.38 -46.11 1.17
N ALA A 61 -24.73 -47.37 0.96
CA ALA A 61 -23.92 -48.29 0.15
C ALA A 61 -23.79 -47.82 -1.30
N ALA A 62 -24.88 -47.32 -1.90
CA ALA A 62 -24.87 -46.76 -3.25
C ALA A 62 -23.99 -45.51 -3.35
N PHE A 63 -24.04 -44.62 -2.35
CA PHE A 63 -23.19 -43.43 -2.29
C PHE A 63 -21.70 -43.81 -2.26
N PHE A 64 -21.30 -44.76 -1.42
CA PHE A 64 -19.92 -45.23 -1.37
C PHE A 64 -19.48 -45.87 -2.69
N LEU A 65 -20.35 -46.66 -3.33
CA LEU A 65 -20.06 -47.28 -4.61
C LEU A 65 -19.82 -46.22 -5.72
N VAL A 66 -20.66 -45.18 -5.78
CA VAL A 66 -20.52 -44.09 -6.73
C VAL A 66 -19.22 -43.30 -6.48
N THR A 67 -18.89 -43.02 -5.22
CA THR A 67 -17.63 -42.32 -4.91
C THR A 67 -16.40 -43.14 -5.30
N ILE A 68 -16.42 -44.47 -5.12
CA ILE A 68 -15.32 -45.34 -5.54
C ILE A 68 -15.19 -45.34 -7.07
N ILE A 69 -16.32 -45.42 -7.80
CA ILE A 69 -16.31 -45.36 -9.26
C ILE A 69 -15.72 -44.03 -9.75
N LEU A 70 -16.10 -42.90 -9.14
CA LEU A 70 -15.56 -41.59 -9.52
C LEU A 70 -14.06 -41.49 -9.27
N VAL A 71 -13.56 -42.01 -8.15
CA VAL A 71 -12.12 -42.04 -7.86
C VAL A 71 -11.36 -42.90 -8.87
N VAL A 72 -11.89 -44.07 -9.22
CA VAL A 72 -11.28 -44.96 -10.22
C VAL A 72 -11.27 -44.30 -11.60
N VAL A 73 -12.34 -43.61 -12.00
CA VAL A 73 -12.40 -42.86 -13.26
C VAL A 73 -11.41 -41.70 -13.27
N SER A 74 -11.27 -40.96 -12.17
CA SER A 74 -10.28 -39.88 -12.07
C SER A 74 -8.84 -40.41 -12.16
N ILE A 75 -8.55 -41.55 -11.53
CA ILE A 75 -7.22 -42.18 -11.63
C ILE A 75 -6.97 -42.68 -13.05
N ALA A 76 -7.97 -43.29 -13.70
CA ALA A 76 -7.85 -43.72 -15.09
C ALA A 76 -7.60 -42.53 -16.03
N LEU A 77 -8.31 -41.41 -15.85
CA LEU A 77 -8.10 -40.19 -16.63
C LEU A 77 -6.69 -39.63 -16.46
N LEU A 78 -6.15 -39.62 -15.24
CA LEU A 78 -4.77 -39.21 -14.96
C LEU A 78 -3.72 -40.13 -15.61
N LEU A 79 -4.02 -41.43 -15.71
CA LEU A 79 -3.12 -42.40 -16.34
C LEU A 79 -3.22 -42.43 -17.87
N THR A 80 -4.29 -41.88 -18.46
CA THR A 80 -4.50 -41.79 -19.91
C THR A 80 -4.07 -40.46 -20.54
N GLN A 81 -3.61 -39.48 -19.74
CA GLN A 81 -3.04 -38.25 -20.28
C GLN A 81 -1.63 -38.51 -20.80
N GLU A 82 -1.46 -38.57 -22.12
CA GLU A 82 -0.15 -38.48 -22.75
C GLU A 82 0.48 -37.09 -22.46
N PRO A 83 1.81 -37.01 -22.25
CA PRO A 83 2.46 -35.73 -22.00
C PRO A 83 2.34 -34.83 -23.24
N VAL A 84 1.84 -33.61 -23.03
CA VAL A 84 1.82 -32.56 -24.05
C VAL A 84 3.26 -32.18 -24.39
N HIS A 85 3.71 -32.53 -25.59
CA HIS A 85 4.94 -32.00 -26.17
C HIS A 85 4.71 -30.54 -26.58
N LEU A 86 5.31 -29.61 -25.84
CA LEU A 86 5.44 -28.22 -26.26
C LEU A 86 6.57 -28.13 -27.28
N SER A 87 6.22 -28.15 -28.57
CA SER A 87 7.12 -27.76 -29.66
C SER A 87 7.10 -26.24 -29.79
N GLU A 88 8.21 -25.58 -29.46
CA GLU A 88 8.46 -24.17 -29.79
C GLU A 88 8.75 -24.05 -31.30
N ASP A 89 7.73 -23.62 -32.06
CA ASP A 89 7.92 -23.03 -33.38
C ASP A 89 8.11 -21.51 -33.19
N GLU A 90 9.35 -21.03 -33.26
CA GLU A 90 9.61 -19.64 -33.66
C GLU A 90 10.61 -19.60 -34.82
N SER A 91 10.04 -19.28 -35.98
CA SER A 91 10.75 -18.98 -37.21
C SER A 91 11.09 -17.49 -37.23
N HIS A 92 12.35 -17.13 -37.00
CA HIS A 92 12.88 -15.84 -37.42
C HIS A 92 14.27 -15.99 -38.06
N THR A 93 14.25 -15.94 -39.38
CA THR A 93 15.38 -15.71 -40.27
C THR A 93 16.06 -14.37 -39.99
N PRO A 94 17.40 -14.29 -39.87
CA PRO A 94 18.10 -13.01 -39.86
C PRO A 94 18.38 -12.55 -41.30
N LEU A 95 17.83 -11.39 -41.65
CA LEU A 95 18.25 -10.60 -42.80
C LEU A 95 19.69 -10.10 -42.60
N SER A 96 20.53 -10.39 -43.58
CA SER A 96 21.86 -9.81 -43.75
C SER A 96 21.75 -8.34 -44.15
N SER A 97 22.57 -7.47 -43.57
CA SER A 97 23.15 -6.36 -44.30
C SER A 97 24.48 -5.94 -43.67
N ASN A 98 25.55 -6.26 -44.39
CA ASN A 98 26.84 -5.58 -44.33
C ASN A 98 26.65 -4.06 -44.43
N GLU A 99 27.38 -3.30 -43.62
CA GLU A 99 27.98 -2.05 -44.11
C GLU A 99 29.25 -1.70 -43.32
N ASN A 100 30.37 -1.83 -44.00
CA ASN A 100 31.66 -1.25 -43.64
C ASN A 100 31.65 0.21 -44.07
N GLY A 101 31.92 1.14 -43.15
CA GLY A 101 32.11 2.57 -43.41
C GLY A 101 33.27 3.14 -42.60
N ASN A 102 34.21 3.74 -43.30
CA ASN A 102 35.55 4.17 -42.84
C ASN A 102 35.59 5.30 -41.80
N ARG A 103 36.52 5.11 -40.84
CA ARG A 103 37.42 6.08 -40.17
C ARG A 103 37.15 7.60 -40.32
N SER A 104 37.13 8.32 -39.19
CA SER A 104 38.31 9.05 -38.66
C SER A 104 37.98 9.74 -37.31
N GLY A 105 38.98 9.92 -36.43
CA GLY A 105 38.85 10.79 -35.26
C GLY A 105 39.45 10.22 -33.96
N SER A 106 40.78 10.29 -33.85
CA SER A 106 41.58 10.50 -32.63
C SER A 106 40.96 10.22 -31.25
N ARG A 107 41.58 9.29 -30.48
CA ARG A 107 42.16 9.58 -29.15
C ARG A 107 42.78 8.33 -28.48
N LEU A 108 44.07 8.48 -28.15
CA LEU A 108 44.81 7.93 -27.01
C LEU A 108 44.67 6.42 -26.72
N SER A 109 45.74 5.69 -27.07
CA SER A 109 45.97 4.31 -26.65
C SER A 109 46.22 4.22 -25.14
N PHE A 110 45.18 3.92 -24.36
CA PHE A 110 45.35 3.27 -23.06
C PHE A 110 45.38 1.75 -23.27
N ARG A 111 46.58 1.18 -23.26
CA ARG A 111 46.80 -0.27 -23.32
C ARG A 111 46.37 -0.92 -22.00
N ARG A 112 45.06 -1.12 -21.80
CA ARG A 112 44.58 -2.08 -20.79
C ARG A 112 44.84 -3.47 -21.34
N ARG A 113 45.83 -4.17 -20.79
CA ARG A 113 45.86 -5.65 -20.88
C ARG A 113 44.58 -6.15 -20.24
N ARG A 114 43.58 -6.53 -21.06
CA ARG A 114 42.46 -7.33 -20.58
C ARG A 114 43.04 -8.70 -20.21
N PRO A 115 42.70 -9.29 -19.05
CA PRO A 115 43.05 -10.67 -18.79
C PRO A 115 42.40 -11.54 -19.86
N GLU A 116 43.16 -12.45 -20.48
CA GLU A 116 42.59 -13.49 -21.32
C GLU A 116 41.89 -14.49 -20.40
N TYR A 117 40.57 -14.34 -20.27
CA TYR A 117 39.76 -15.35 -19.62
C TYR A 117 39.45 -16.46 -20.63
N ARG A 118 39.67 -17.73 -20.24
CA ARG A 118 39.23 -18.89 -21.00
C ARG A 118 37.72 -18.77 -21.22
N LYS A 119 37.30 -18.76 -22.49
CA LYS A 119 35.87 -18.76 -22.84
C LYS A 119 35.26 -20.13 -22.51
N PHE A 120 34.04 -20.08 -22.00
CA PHE A 120 33.20 -21.24 -21.70
C PHE A 120 33.01 -22.09 -22.96
N THR A 121 33.19 -23.41 -22.86
CA THR A 121 32.97 -24.32 -23.99
C THR A 121 31.75 -25.19 -23.75
N PHE A 122 31.16 -25.70 -24.83
CA PHE A 122 29.98 -26.55 -24.77
C PHE A 122 30.25 -27.85 -23.98
N ASP A 123 31.48 -28.37 -24.06
CA ASP A 123 31.92 -29.57 -23.31
C ASP A 123 31.88 -29.38 -21.79
N ASP A 124 32.03 -28.15 -21.29
CA ASP A 124 31.95 -27.87 -19.85
C ASP A 124 30.53 -28.09 -19.31
N LEU A 125 29.50 -27.90 -20.14
CA LEU A 125 28.07 -28.08 -19.78
C LEU A 125 27.68 -29.56 -19.62
N PHE A 126 28.33 -30.47 -20.35
CA PHE A 126 28.02 -31.90 -20.37
C PHE A 126 29.04 -32.76 -19.61
N SER A 127 30.01 -32.13 -18.95
CA SER A 127 31.07 -32.81 -18.19
C SER A 127 30.60 -33.56 -16.93
N GLY A 128 29.30 -33.55 -16.61
CA GLY A 128 28.75 -34.17 -15.39
C GLY A 128 29.18 -33.48 -14.09
N LYS A 129 29.96 -32.38 -14.16
CA LYS A 129 30.21 -31.52 -13.01
C LYS A 129 28.93 -30.77 -12.68
N VAL A 130 28.22 -31.31 -11.70
CA VAL A 130 27.06 -30.68 -11.10
C VAL A 130 27.51 -29.35 -10.48
N PHE A 131 27.17 -28.22 -11.11
CA PHE A 131 27.34 -26.88 -10.53
C PHE A 131 26.22 -26.60 -9.52
N LEU A 132 26.09 -27.47 -8.51
CA LEU A 132 25.31 -27.11 -7.33
C LEU A 132 26.11 -26.04 -6.60
N LYS A 133 25.50 -24.86 -6.47
CA LYS A 133 25.97 -23.82 -5.57
C LYS A 133 26.08 -24.45 -4.18
N ASP A 134 27.31 -24.69 -3.72
CA ASP A 134 27.54 -25.10 -2.33
C ASP A 134 26.86 -24.03 -1.45
N THR A 135 25.80 -24.43 -0.77
CA THR A 135 25.06 -23.57 0.15
C THR A 135 25.66 -23.74 1.53
N TYR A 136 25.84 -22.61 2.20
CA TYR A 136 26.44 -22.59 3.51
C TYR A 136 25.58 -21.76 4.43
N THR A 137 25.21 -22.32 5.56
CA THR A 137 24.66 -21.57 6.67
C THR A 137 25.81 -20.97 7.47
N THR A 138 25.72 -19.68 7.81
CA THR A 138 26.75 -18.97 8.55
C THR A 138 26.21 -18.32 9.82
N ALA A 139 27.01 -18.34 10.89
CA ALA A 139 26.69 -17.69 12.16
C ALA A 139 27.94 -17.07 12.77
N TRP A 140 27.80 -15.89 13.38
CA TRP A 140 28.90 -15.22 14.07
C TRP A 140 29.03 -15.73 15.51
N THR A 141 30.27 -15.98 15.94
CA THR A 141 30.60 -16.28 17.34
C THR A 141 30.82 -14.98 18.11
N ARG A 142 30.72 -15.05 19.44
CA ARG A 142 30.84 -13.88 20.33
C ARG A 142 32.23 -13.24 20.32
N ASP A 143 33.26 -13.97 19.91
CA ASP A 143 34.64 -13.53 19.73
C ASP A 143 34.97 -13.07 18.29
N GLY A 144 33.95 -12.94 17.43
CA GLY A 144 34.08 -12.42 16.07
C GLY A 144 34.49 -13.46 15.02
N GLY A 145 34.57 -14.74 15.36
CA GLY A 145 34.73 -15.82 14.41
C GLY A 145 33.45 -16.05 13.58
N LEU A 146 33.59 -16.49 12.34
CA LEU A 146 32.47 -16.92 11.51
C LEU A 146 32.40 -18.44 11.48
N VAL A 147 31.34 -19.00 12.04
CA VAL A 147 30.99 -20.42 11.87
C VAL A 147 30.37 -20.58 10.51
N ARG A 148 30.87 -21.54 9.73
CA ARG A 148 30.29 -21.95 8.46
C ARG A 148 29.98 -23.44 8.48
N THR A 149 28.73 -23.79 8.23
CA THR A 149 28.28 -25.17 8.02
C THR A 149 27.94 -25.35 6.56
N LYS A 150 28.45 -26.42 5.94
CA LYS A 150 28.07 -26.78 4.57
C LYS A 150 26.71 -27.48 4.60
N ASP A 151 25.77 -26.98 3.84
CA ASP A 151 24.44 -27.57 3.70
C ASP A 151 24.55 -28.68 2.64
N GLU A 152 24.91 -29.90 3.07
CA GLU A 152 24.93 -31.05 2.18
C GLU A 152 23.52 -31.65 2.07
N TYR A 153 23.06 -31.89 0.84
CA TYR A 153 21.76 -32.50 0.55
C TYR A 153 21.70 -34.02 0.85
N SER A 154 22.74 -34.56 1.49
CA SER A 154 22.97 -35.97 1.80
C SER A 154 23.10 -36.15 3.32
N GLU A 155 22.68 -37.29 3.86
CA GLU A 155 22.68 -37.65 5.31
C GLU A 155 24.07 -37.71 5.98
N SER A 156 25.09 -37.07 5.40
CA SER A 156 26.42 -36.93 5.96
C SER A 156 26.42 -35.95 7.15
N PRO A 157 27.21 -36.20 8.22
CA PRO A 157 27.31 -35.26 9.34
C PRO A 157 27.90 -33.92 8.88
N SER A 158 27.19 -32.83 9.17
CA SER A 158 27.58 -31.48 8.78
C SER A 158 28.85 -31.04 9.52
N VAL A 159 29.93 -30.74 8.78
CA VAL A 159 31.18 -30.24 9.37
C VAL A 159 31.11 -28.72 9.51
N ALA A 160 31.15 -28.23 10.75
CA ALA A 160 31.25 -26.81 11.05
C ALA A 160 32.72 -26.36 11.05
N THR A 161 33.05 -25.33 10.27
CA THR A 161 34.38 -24.71 10.27
C THR A 161 34.32 -23.33 10.90
N ILE A 162 35.21 -23.02 11.83
CA ILE A 162 35.31 -21.68 12.44
C ILE A 162 36.42 -20.90 11.73
N ILE A 163 36.06 -19.76 11.14
CA ILE A 163 36.98 -18.86 10.45
C ILE A 163 37.25 -17.67 11.35
N LYS A 164 38.51 -17.47 11.73
CA LYS A 164 38.91 -16.38 12.62
C LYS A 164 39.16 -15.08 11.83
N PRO A 165 38.84 -13.90 12.40
CA PRO A 165 39.20 -12.62 11.79
C PRO A 165 40.71 -12.53 11.52
N GLY A 166 41.09 -11.99 10.35
CA GLY A 166 42.48 -11.82 9.95
C GLY A 166 43.15 -13.05 9.33
N SER A 167 42.44 -14.19 9.21
CA SER A 167 42.96 -15.38 8.53
C SER A 167 42.71 -15.40 7.01
N PHE A 168 42.23 -14.29 6.45
CA PHE A 168 41.89 -14.16 5.03
C PHE A 168 42.20 -12.75 4.51
N GLU A 169 42.52 -12.65 3.21
CA GLU A 169 42.76 -11.37 2.54
C GLU A 169 41.42 -10.67 2.23
N ALA A 170 41.35 -9.37 2.51
CA ALA A 170 40.18 -8.55 2.18
C ALA A 170 40.19 -8.19 0.69
N ALA A 171 39.02 -8.27 0.03
CA ALA A 171 38.85 -7.89 -1.37
C ALA A 171 37.83 -6.73 -1.50
N PRO A 172 37.95 -5.88 -2.55
CA PRO A 172 36.99 -4.81 -2.82
C PRO A 172 35.59 -5.33 -3.14
N TYR A 173 34.58 -4.51 -2.85
CA TYR A 173 33.18 -4.82 -3.18
C TYR A 173 32.95 -4.96 -4.70
N LEU A 174 32.17 -5.95 -5.09
CA LEU A 174 31.76 -6.20 -6.46
C LEU A 174 30.26 -5.92 -6.58
N SER A 175 29.87 -5.06 -7.52
CA SER A 175 28.44 -4.81 -7.82
C SER A 175 27.76 -6.07 -8.36
N ASP A 176 26.43 -6.16 -8.28
CA ASP A 176 25.65 -7.37 -8.64
C ASP A 176 25.98 -7.95 -10.03
N SER A 177 26.23 -7.11 -11.03
CA SER A 177 26.63 -7.55 -12.38
C SER A 177 28.06 -8.11 -12.45
N THR A 178 28.92 -7.69 -11.52
CA THR A 178 30.30 -8.15 -11.41
C THR A 178 30.38 -9.45 -10.62
N ILE A 179 29.56 -9.61 -9.58
CA ILE A 179 29.44 -10.84 -8.75
C ILE A 179 29.19 -12.06 -9.63
N MET A 180 28.24 -11.96 -10.58
CA MET A 180 27.87 -13.07 -11.46
C MET A 180 29.02 -13.51 -12.39
N ASN A 181 29.94 -12.60 -12.72
CA ASN A 181 31.09 -12.85 -13.59
C ASN A 181 32.38 -13.25 -12.84
N THR A 182 32.42 -13.04 -11.52
CA THR A 182 33.60 -13.33 -10.66
C THR A 182 33.49 -14.61 -9.85
N MET A 183 32.41 -15.38 -9.99
CA MET A 183 32.34 -16.73 -9.43
C MET A 183 33.31 -17.65 -10.19
N SER A 184 34.57 -17.55 -9.81
CA SER A 184 35.65 -18.44 -10.21
C SER A 184 35.35 -19.85 -9.71
N SER A 185 35.57 -20.84 -10.57
CA SER A 185 35.38 -22.28 -10.33
C SER A 185 36.28 -22.88 -9.25
N ASN A 186 37.00 -22.07 -8.48
CA ASN A 186 37.99 -22.50 -7.50
C ASN A 186 37.60 -22.23 -6.03
N ASN A 187 36.35 -21.88 -5.73
CA ASN A 187 35.76 -21.90 -4.37
C ASN A 187 36.59 -21.22 -3.25
N LYS A 188 37.40 -20.20 -3.57
CA LYS A 188 38.26 -19.52 -2.59
C LYS A 188 37.60 -18.21 -2.12
N TYR A 189 36.63 -18.39 -1.22
CA TYR A 189 35.99 -17.45 -0.27
C TYR A 189 36.04 -15.93 -0.57
N ALA A 190 34.86 -15.33 -0.72
CA ALA A 190 34.67 -13.88 -0.59
C ALA A 190 33.86 -13.60 0.69
N TYR A 191 34.43 -12.84 1.62
CA TYR A 191 33.68 -12.24 2.74
C TYR A 191 33.58 -10.74 2.51
N THR A 192 32.38 -10.20 2.74
CA THR A 192 32.09 -8.77 2.70
C THR A 192 32.07 -8.24 4.14
N SER A 193 32.53 -7.01 4.37
CA SER A 193 32.39 -6.32 5.65
C SER A 193 31.67 -4.99 5.43
N GLU A 194 30.70 -4.69 6.28
CA GLU A 194 30.02 -3.40 6.32
C GLU A 194 30.58 -2.53 7.45
N THR A 195 30.81 -1.25 7.18
CA THR A 195 31.04 -0.27 8.24
C THR A 195 29.70 0.04 8.89
N LEU A 196 29.43 -0.54 10.07
CA LEU A 196 28.30 -0.15 10.90
C LEU A 196 28.44 1.34 11.24
N LYS A 197 27.63 2.18 10.61
CA LYS A 197 27.40 3.54 11.13
C LYS A 197 26.90 3.36 12.57
N PRO A 198 27.35 4.17 13.54
CA PRO A 198 26.83 4.08 14.90
C PRO A 198 25.31 4.16 14.83
N VAL A 199 24.65 3.11 15.32
CA VAL A 199 23.19 3.06 15.45
C VAL A 199 22.86 4.14 16.48
N ARG A 200 22.55 5.35 16.02
CA ARG A 200 21.90 6.35 16.88
C ARG A 200 20.63 5.68 17.39
N GLN A 201 20.37 5.77 18.69
CA GLN A 201 19.14 5.23 19.25
C GLN A 201 17.96 5.82 18.49
N PRO A 202 17.03 4.99 17.99
CA PRO A 202 15.85 5.50 17.30
C PRO A 202 14.98 6.28 18.27
N PHE A 203 14.46 7.43 17.83
CA PHE A 203 13.49 8.19 18.58
C PHE A 203 12.09 7.68 18.24
N PRO A 204 11.33 7.16 19.23
CA PRO A 204 9.96 6.72 18.99
C PRO A 204 9.06 7.91 18.62
N VAL A 205 8.14 7.67 17.69
CA VAL A 205 7.14 8.64 17.26
C VAL A 205 5.83 8.32 17.95
N GLY A 206 5.22 9.33 18.56
CA GLY A 206 3.92 9.22 19.19
C GLY A 206 3.69 10.34 20.22
N PRO A 207 2.44 10.53 20.70
CA PRO A 207 2.12 11.53 21.71
C PRO A 207 2.88 11.35 23.03
N THR A 208 3.09 10.12 23.51
CA THR A 208 3.92 9.79 24.68
C THR A 208 5.38 9.55 24.27
N GLY A 209 5.61 9.08 23.03
CA GLY A 209 6.94 8.81 22.53
C GLY A 209 7.61 7.67 23.30
N ASP A 210 6.85 6.63 23.63
CA ASP A 210 7.38 5.39 24.23
C ASP A 210 7.53 4.25 23.20
N GLY A 211 7.00 4.45 21.98
CA GLY A 211 7.10 3.53 20.86
C GLY A 211 6.06 2.41 20.89
N THR A 212 5.02 2.56 21.72
CA THR A 212 3.89 1.63 21.78
C THR A 212 2.67 2.12 21.02
N GLU A 213 2.66 3.39 20.59
CA GLU A 213 1.53 4.01 19.92
C GLU A 213 1.44 3.62 18.44
N THR A 214 0.22 3.34 17.97
CA THR A 214 -0.04 3.09 16.55
C THR A 214 -0.01 4.41 15.79
N ILE A 215 0.78 4.47 14.73
CA ILE A 215 0.87 5.61 13.82
C ILE A 215 0.19 5.23 12.50
N LEU A 216 -0.87 5.95 12.13
CA LEU A 216 -1.65 5.71 10.91
C LEU A 216 -0.99 6.33 9.68
N VAL A 217 -0.45 7.54 9.84
CA VAL A 217 0.24 8.30 8.78
C VAL A 217 1.44 9.01 9.40
N PHE A 218 2.52 9.12 8.63
CA PHE A 218 3.72 9.87 9.01
C PHE A 218 4.26 10.65 7.81
N LYS A 219 4.53 11.95 7.97
CA LYS A 219 5.07 12.83 6.92
C LYS A 219 6.12 13.78 7.51
N TRP A 220 7.36 13.65 7.03
CA TRP A 220 8.38 14.67 7.24
C TRP A 220 7.99 15.98 6.58
N ASN A 221 8.41 17.10 7.19
CA ASN A 221 8.43 18.37 6.49
C ASN A 221 9.37 18.26 5.28
N PRO A 222 8.90 18.56 4.05
CA PRO A 222 9.71 18.41 2.84
C PRO A 222 10.84 19.46 2.75
N ASN A 223 10.79 20.54 3.53
CA ASN A 223 11.84 21.54 3.56
C ASN A 223 13.11 20.97 4.22
N ARG A 224 14.18 20.84 3.44
CA ARG A 224 15.48 20.30 3.86
C ARG A 224 16.15 21.04 5.02
N ASN A 225 15.75 22.29 5.28
CA ASN A 225 16.27 23.10 6.38
C ASN A 225 15.48 22.89 7.67
N LYS A 226 14.43 22.07 7.65
CA LYS A 226 13.60 21.74 8.80
C LYS A 226 13.68 20.23 9.08
N SER A 227 13.47 19.88 10.34
CA SER A 227 13.48 18.50 10.84
C SER A 227 12.17 18.13 11.53
N ASP A 228 11.16 18.98 11.40
CA ASP A 228 9.85 18.74 11.97
C ASP A 228 9.03 17.78 11.10
N PHE A 229 7.99 17.20 11.70
CA PHE A 229 7.12 16.26 11.00
C PHE A 229 5.71 16.29 11.61
N VAL A 230 4.78 15.70 10.88
CA VAL A 230 3.44 15.38 11.37
C VAL A 230 3.19 13.89 11.30
N PHE A 231 2.33 13.43 12.19
CA PHE A 231 1.84 12.06 12.19
C PHE A 231 0.38 12.02 12.62
N VAL A 232 -0.30 10.92 12.31
CA VAL A 232 -1.68 10.67 12.75
C VAL A 232 -1.69 9.53 13.75
N HIS A 233 -2.27 9.80 14.91
CA HIS A 233 -2.50 8.83 15.97
C HIS A 233 -3.94 8.98 16.45
N ASP A 234 -4.66 7.88 16.65
CA ASP A 234 -6.08 7.85 17.02
C ASP A 234 -6.90 8.88 16.22
N TYR A 235 -6.72 8.85 14.89
CA TYR A 235 -7.42 9.69 13.91
C TYR A 235 -7.22 11.20 14.08
N ASN A 236 -6.26 11.63 14.90
CA ASN A 236 -5.90 13.03 15.11
C ASN A 236 -4.48 13.33 14.60
N ILE A 237 -4.29 14.52 14.02
CA ILE A 237 -2.99 14.97 13.53
C ILE A 237 -2.19 15.56 14.68
N TYR A 238 -0.93 15.15 14.79
CA TYR A 238 0.06 15.67 15.72
C TYR A 238 1.25 16.25 14.95
N TYR A 239 1.89 17.25 15.55
CA TYR A 239 3.08 17.93 15.03
C TYR A 239 4.23 17.82 16.01
N GLN A 240 5.41 17.44 15.55
CA GLN A 240 6.61 17.40 16.37
C GLN A 240 7.71 18.24 15.72
N ALA A 241 8.17 19.25 16.45
CA ALA A 241 9.18 20.20 15.96
C ALA A 241 10.60 19.60 15.93
N ASP A 242 10.89 18.71 16.89
CA ASP A 242 12.22 18.17 17.11
C ASP A 242 12.13 16.64 17.21
N PRO A 243 12.72 15.90 16.25
CA PRO A 243 12.66 14.44 16.23
C PRO A 243 13.44 13.81 17.38
N GLU A 244 14.38 14.54 17.99
CA GLU A 244 15.18 14.03 19.10
C GLU A 244 14.50 14.22 20.47
N LYS A 245 13.26 14.76 20.49
CA LYS A 245 12.44 14.95 21.68
C LYS A 245 11.15 14.12 21.61
N PRO A 246 11.22 12.80 21.79
CA PRO A 246 10.03 11.95 21.83
C PRO A 246 9.05 12.43 22.92
N GLY A 247 7.73 12.29 22.66
CA GLY A 247 6.67 12.71 23.58
C GLY A 247 6.43 14.23 23.65
N SER A 248 7.14 15.03 22.85
CA SER A 248 6.95 16.49 22.79
C SER A 248 5.94 16.94 21.71
N ALA A 249 5.26 15.99 21.06
CA ALA A 249 4.35 16.27 19.97
C ALA A 249 3.14 17.12 20.42
N ARG A 250 2.82 18.15 19.64
CA ARG A 250 1.65 19.01 19.82
C ARG A 250 0.49 18.49 18.97
N GLN A 251 -0.62 18.17 19.62
CA GLN A 251 -1.86 17.81 18.94
C GLN A 251 -2.40 19.01 18.14
N LEU A 252 -2.71 18.79 16.85
CA LEU A 252 -3.25 19.80 15.93
C LEU A 252 -4.77 19.72 15.79
N THR A 253 -5.32 18.50 15.72
CA THR A 253 -6.76 18.25 15.64
C THR A 253 -7.22 17.51 16.89
N LYS A 254 -8.48 17.69 17.25
CA LYS A 254 -9.11 17.04 18.41
C LYS A 254 -10.28 16.22 17.90
N ASP A 255 -10.93 15.46 18.78
CA ASP A 255 -12.16 14.68 18.53
C ASP A 255 -12.11 13.55 17.49
N GLY A 256 -10.98 13.33 16.82
CA GLY A 256 -10.85 12.25 15.86
C GLY A 256 -11.19 10.88 16.46
N HIS A 257 -11.92 10.07 15.69
CA HIS A 257 -12.27 8.70 16.00
C HIS A 257 -12.54 7.91 14.70
N TYR A 258 -12.90 6.62 14.80
CA TYR A 258 -13.06 5.76 13.62
C TYR A 258 -14.01 6.29 12.53
N LEU A 259 -14.99 7.15 12.86
CA LEU A 259 -15.93 7.72 11.88
C LEU A 259 -15.68 9.20 11.60
N LEU A 260 -14.68 9.80 12.23
CA LEU A 260 -14.30 11.20 12.07
C LEU A 260 -12.78 11.29 12.02
N ARG A 261 -12.21 11.32 10.81
CA ARG A 261 -10.78 11.12 10.59
C ARG A 261 -10.12 12.38 10.08
N TYR A 262 -8.96 12.74 10.63
CA TYR A 262 -8.14 13.85 10.15
C TYR A 262 -6.85 13.33 9.51
N GLY A 263 -6.63 13.65 8.24
CA GLY A 263 -5.40 13.33 7.52
C GLY A 263 -5.20 11.86 7.14
N VAL A 264 -6.22 11.01 7.37
CA VAL A 264 -6.26 9.60 6.98
C VAL A 264 -7.52 9.40 6.16
N ALA A 265 -7.39 8.82 4.97
CA ALA A 265 -8.51 8.56 4.07
C ALA A 265 -9.55 7.63 4.71
N ASP A 266 -10.83 7.85 4.38
CA ASP A 266 -11.85 6.84 4.58
C ASP A 266 -11.79 5.77 3.47
N TRP A 267 -12.66 4.77 3.53
CA TRP A 267 -12.66 3.69 2.53
C TRP A 267 -12.90 4.22 1.12
N LEU A 268 -13.85 5.15 0.93
CA LEU A 268 -14.17 5.68 -0.39
C LEU A 268 -13.00 6.49 -0.95
N TYR A 269 -12.40 7.37 -0.15
CA TYR A 269 -11.28 8.17 -0.62
C TYR A 269 -9.99 7.34 -0.78
N GLU A 270 -9.76 6.34 0.06
CA GLU A 270 -8.57 5.49 -0.04
C GLU A 270 -8.57 4.70 -1.35
N GLU A 271 -9.70 4.07 -1.70
CA GLU A 271 -9.77 3.17 -2.86
C GLU A 271 -10.04 3.91 -4.17
N GLU A 272 -11.02 4.83 -4.18
CA GLU A 272 -11.62 5.33 -5.43
C GLU A 272 -11.17 6.75 -5.80
N ILE A 273 -10.82 7.60 -4.83
CA ILE A 273 -10.52 9.02 -5.09
C ILE A 273 -9.02 9.31 -5.03
N LEU A 274 -8.38 9.08 -3.88
CA LEU A 274 -6.98 9.40 -3.65
C LEU A 274 -6.04 8.27 -4.06
N SER A 275 -6.52 7.01 -4.06
CA SER A 275 -5.67 5.82 -4.18
C SER A 275 -4.43 5.92 -3.28
N SER A 276 -4.67 6.33 -2.03
CA SER A 276 -3.70 6.57 -0.96
C SER A 276 -4.42 6.60 0.39
N SER A 277 -3.81 6.04 1.43
CA SER A 277 -4.34 6.06 2.80
C SER A 277 -4.10 7.40 3.51
N ASP A 278 -3.14 8.21 3.04
CA ASP A 278 -2.83 9.52 3.62
C ASP A 278 -3.55 10.66 2.89
N ALA A 279 -4.04 11.63 3.66
CA ALA A 279 -4.71 12.82 3.17
C ALA A 279 -4.10 14.10 3.80
N ILE A 280 -2.76 14.17 3.79
CA ILE A 280 -1.97 15.28 4.34
C ILE A 280 -0.93 15.74 3.31
N TRP A 281 -0.89 17.04 3.03
CA TRP A 281 0.06 17.66 2.10
C TRP A 281 0.76 18.85 2.74
N TRP A 282 2.09 18.79 2.76
CA TRP A 282 2.95 19.92 3.12
C TRP A 282 3.19 20.82 1.90
N SER A 283 3.32 22.13 2.12
CA SER A 283 3.95 23.01 1.14
C SER A 283 5.45 22.71 1.02
N ASP A 284 6.08 23.04 -0.10
CA ASP A 284 7.51 22.81 -0.31
C ASP A 284 8.37 23.60 0.69
N SER A 285 7.91 24.79 1.09
CA SER A 285 8.52 25.58 2.17
C SER A 285 8.37 24.94 3.55
N GLY A 286 7.42 24.03 3.72
CA GLY A 286 7.06 23.49 5.02
C GLY A 286 6.41 24.50 5.95
N ASP A 287 5.95 25.65 5.44
CA ASP A 287 5.28 26.69 6.23
C ASP A 287 3.76 26.50 6.26
N TYR A 288 3.22 25.67 5.36
CA TYR A 288 1.81 25.32 5.31
C TYR A 288 1.59 23.82 5.33
N LEU A 289 0.51 23.42 5.98
CA LEU A 289 0.02 22.05 6.04
C LEU A 289 -1.46 22.06 5.64
N SER A 290 -1.83 21.29 4.62
CA SER A 290 -3.22 21.02 4.28
C SER A 290 -3.58 19.57 4.58
N TYR A 291 -4.81 19.32 4.97
CA TYR A 291 -5.31 17.97 5.23
C TYR A 291 -6.82 17.89 5.04
N LEU A 292 -7.32 16.69 4.74
CA LEU A 292 -8.76 16.42 4.72
C LEU A 292 -9.25 15.92 6.07
N ARG A 293 -10.46 16.33 6.45
CA ARG A 293 -11.30 15.68 7.45
C ARG A 293 -12.36 14.88 6.71
N PHE A 294 -12.56 13.63 7.10
CA PHE A 294 -13.64 12.78 6.61
C PHE A 294 -14.62 12.46 7.74
N ASP A 295 -15.90 12.69 7.49
CA ASP A 295 -16.99 12.40 8.39
C ASP A 295 -17.88 11.29 7.82
N ASP A 296 -17.75 10.09 8.37
CA ASP A 296 -18.49 8.90 7.94
C ASP A 296 -19.76 8.68 8.78
N ARG A 297 -20.15 9.61 9.66
CA ARG A 297 -21.24 9.37 10.63
C ARG A 297 -22.60 9.14 9.95
N SER A 298 -22.85 9.76 8.81
CA SER A 298 -24.07 9.56 7.99
C SER A 298 -23.99 8.39 7.01
N VAL A 299 -22.79 7.85 6.76
CA VAL A 299 -22.56 6.83 5.72
C VAL A 299 -23.15 5.48 6.14
N ASN A 300 -23.75 4.74 5.21
CA ASN A 300 -24.23 3.39 5.50
C ASN A 300 -23.09 2.42 5.87
N ARG A 301 -23.39 1.39 6.67
CA ARG A 301 -22.41 0.39 7.13
C ARG A 301 -22.54 -0.92 6.37
N ILE A 302 -21.42 -1.55 6.09
CA ILE A 302 -21.33 -2.96 5.72
C ILE A 302 -20.61 -3.75 6.80
N TYR A 303 -21.04 -5.00 7.02
CA TYR A 303 -20.43 -5.91 7.98
C TYR A 303 -19.77 -7.07 7.22
N ILE A 304 -18.46 -7.23 7.40
CA ILE A 304 -17.68 -8.30 6.76
C ILE A 304 -17.29 -9.33 7.82
N ALA A 305 -17.56 -10.61 7.54
CA ALA A 305 -17.18 -11.69 8.43
C ALA A 305 -15.65 -11.84 8.50
N LYS A 306 -15.11 -11.85 9.71
CA LYS A 306 -13.69 -12.03 10.03
C LYS A 306 -13.51 -13.37 10.75
N HIS A 307 -12.78 -14.27 10.11
CA HIS A 307 -12.44 -15.58 10.67
C HIS A 307 -11.07 -15.53 11.34
N LEU A 308 -11.02 -15.78 12.65
CA LEU A 308 -9.77 -15.82 13.43
C LEU A 308 -9.40 -17.26 13.76
N ARG A 309 -8.13 -17.64 13.61
CA ARG A 309 -7.65 -19.02 13.84
C ARG A 309 -7.98 -19.59 15.22
N ASN A 310 -8.11 -18.73 16.23
CA ASN A 310 -8.38 -19.12 17.62
C ASN A 310 -9.80 -18.75 18.08
N SER A 311 -10.74 -18.53 17.14
CA SER A 311 -12.14 -18.24 17.46
C SER A 311 -13.05 -19.24 16.76
N GLN A 312 -13.88 -19.95 17.53
CA GLN A 312 -14.86 -20.90 16.98
C GLN A 312 -15.98 -20.18 16.21
N TYR A 313 -16.27 -18.93 16.55
CA TYR A 313 -17.28 -18.10 15.90
C TYR A 313 -16.64 -16.97 15.11
N PRO A 314 -17.18 -16.63 13.92
CA PRO A 314 -16.71 -15.47 13.18
C PRO A 314 -17.02 -14.19 13.96
N GLN A 315 -16.13 -13.21 13.82
CA GLN A 315 -16.39 -11.84 14.24
C GLN A 315 -16.87 -11.04 13.02
N TYR A 316 -17.42 -9.85 13.25
CA TYR A 316 -17.78 -8.93 12.16
C TYR A 316 -16.90 -7.68 12.24
N MET A 317 -16.45 -7.23 11.08
CA MET A 317 -15.82 -5.93 10.88
C MET A 317 -16.85 -5.00 10.27
N GLU A 318 -17.08 -3.86 10.91
CA GLU A 318 -17.90 -2.78 10.36
C GLU A 318 -17.04 -1.87 9.49
N ILE A 319 -17.55 -1.49 8.31
CA ILE A 319 -16.90 -0.51 7.41
C ILE A 319 -17.97 0.48 6.92
N PRO A 320 -17.76 1.80 7.03
CA PRO A 320 -18.52 2.80 6.30
C PRO A 320 -18.37 2.58 4.79
N TYR A 321 -19.47 2.29 4.10
CA TYR A 321 -19.45 1.90 2.69
C TYR A 321 -20.65 2.49 1.94
N PRO A 322 -20.47 3.61 1.21
CA PRO A 322 -21.52 4.21 0.42
C PRO A 322 -21.70 3.43 -0.91
N LYS A 323 -22.71 2.56 -0.96
CA LYS A 323 -23.05 1.87 -2.22
C LYS A 323 -23.52 2.86 -3.28
N ALA A 324 -23.39 2.48 -4.55
CA ALA A 324 -23.91 3.28 -5.66
C ALA A 324 -25.39 3.68 -5.44
N GLY A 325 -25.68 4.97 -5.63
CA GLY A 325 -27.04 5.53 -5.55
C GLY A 325 -27.53 5.89 -4.14
N VAL A 326 -26.75 5.67 -3.08
CA VAL A 326 -27.12 6.20 -1.75
C VAL A 326 -26.95 7.71 -1.70
N GLU A 327 -27.81 8.35 -0.91
CA GLU A 327 -27.82 9.80 -0.72
C GLU A 327 -26.52 10.28 -0.07
N ASP A 328 -26.13 9.67 1.04
CA ASP A 328 -24.99 10.12 1.84
C ASP A 328 -23.67 9.47 1.44
N ASN A 329 -22.72 10.33 1.06
CA ASN A 329 -21.29 10.03 1.01
C ASN A 329 -20.58 10.57 2.26
N PRO A 330 -19.32 10.16 2.51
CA PRO A 330 -18.47 10.80 3.49
C PRO A 330 -18.40 12.31 3.26
N GLU A 331 -18.60 13.10 4.31
CA GLU A 331 -18.41 14.55 4.21
C GLU A 331 -16.92 14.86 4.28
N ALA A 332 -16.36 15.36 3.17
CA ALA A 332 -14.96 15.76 3.09
C ALA A 332 -14.81 17.28 3.24
N ALA A 333 -14.01 17.70 4.22
CA ALA A 333 -13.67 19.10 4.46
C ALA A 333 -12.15 19.31 4.36
N LEU A 334 -11.73 20.33 3.62
CA LEU A 334 -10.33 20.68 3.44
C LEU A 334 -9.90 21.75 4.43
N TYR A 335 -8.82 21.49 5.17
CA TYR A 335 -8.23 22.43 6.10
C TYR A 335 -6.85 22.88 5.60
N ILE A 336 -6.54 24.15 5.80
CA ILE A 336 -5.23 24.74 5.57
C ILE A 336 -4.73 25.36 6.87
N ARG A 337 -3.53 24.98 7.28
CA ARG A 337 -2.87 25.47 8.50
C ARG A 337 -1.55 26.16 8.16
N SER A 338 -1.39 27.38 8.65
CA SER A 338 -0.08 28.05 8.69
C SER A 338 0.70 27.55 9.91
N MET A 339 1.92 27.05 9.67
CA MET A 339 2.80 26.53 10.72
C MET A 339 3.51 27.66 11.49
N LYS A 340 3.60 28.85 10.88
CA LYS A 340 4.24 30.03 11.48
C LYS A 340 3.43 30.63 12.63
N ASN A 341 2.13 30.84 12.42
CA ASN A 341 1.24 31.47 13.42
C ASN A 341 0.24 30.49 14.04
N GLY A 342 0.15 29.26 13.51
CA GLY A 342 -0.77 28.24 13.99
C GLY A 342 -2.24 28.47 13.64
N LYS A 343 -2.55 29.42 12.74
CA LYS A 343 -3.90 29.64 12.21
C LYS A 343 -4.29 28.45 11.34
N THR A 344 -5.53 27.98 11.51
CA THR A 344 -6.15 26.96 10.67
C THR A 344 -7.45 27.51 10.12
N VAL A 345 -7.68 27.33 8.83
CA VAL A 345 -8.92 27.71 8.13
C VAL A 345 -9.47 26.52 7.36
N VAL A 346 -10.78 26.53 7.11
CA VAL A 346 -11.42 25.63 6.15
C VAL A 346 -11.34 26.28 4.77
N ALA A 347 -10.88 25.53 3.78
CA ALA A 347 -10.95 25.94 2.38
C ALA A 347 -12.33 25.54 1.85
N GLU A 348 -13.20 26.54 1.68
CA GLU A 348 -14.58 26.32 1.25
C GLU A 348 -14.63 25.87 -0.22
N PRO A 349 -15.51 24.91 -0.58
CA PRO A 349 -15.72 24.55 -1.98
C PRO A 349 -16.31 25.73 -2.77
N PRO A 350 -16.17 25.73 -4.11
CA PRO A 350 -16.79 26.75 -4.96
C PRO A 350 -18.30 26.88 -4.72
N THR A 351 -18.81 28.11 -4.64
CA THR A 351 -20.24 28.39 -4.40
C THR A 351 -21.19 27.71 -5.40
N GLN A 352 -20.73 27.53 -6.64
CA GLN A 352 -21.47 26.84 -7.70
C GLN A 352 -21.62 25.34 -7.40
N LEU A 353 -20.63 24.74 -6.75
CA LEU A 353 -20.66 23.32 -6.36
C LEU A 353 -21.55 23.11 -5.14
N THR A 354 -21.42 23.95 -4.11
CA THR A 354 -22.26 23.85 -2.91
C THR A 354 -23.73 24.16 -3.21
N GLY A 355 -24.00 25.08 -4.16
CA GLY A 355 -25.36 25.40 -4.62
C GLY A 355 -26.10 24.23 -5.29
N MET A 356 -25.42 23.12 -5.61
CA MET A 356 -26.07 21.92 -6.12
C MET A 356 -26.79 21.10 -5.04
N ASN A 357 -26.57 21.40 -3.75
CA ASN A 357 -27.16 20.71 -2.61
C ASN A 357 -26.98 19.17 -2.65
N GLN A 358 -25.78 18.73 -2.99
CA GLN A 358 -25.40 17.31 -3.04
C GLN A 358 -23.98 17.10 -2.50
N SER A 359 -23.63 15.85 -2.20
CA SER A 359 -22.24 15.50 -1.89
C SER A 359 -21.31 15.83 -3.07
N TYR A 360 -20.06 16.14 -2.76
CA TYR A 360 -19.02 16.42 -3.75
C TYR A 360 -17.75 15.64 -3.38
N TYR A 361 -16.77 15.68 -4.27
CA TYR A 361 -15.47 15.07 -4.06
C TYR A 361 -14.34 16.10 -4.12
N ILE A 362 -13.23 15.75 -3.47
CA ILE A 362 -11.96 16.47 -3.55
C ILE A 362 -10.96 15.49 -4.17
N TYR A 363 -10.70 15.63 -5.46
CA TYR A 363 -9.89 14.68 -6.22
C TYR A 363 -8.41 14.79 -5.90
N SER A 364 -7.90 16.02 -5.75
CA SER A 364 -6.49 16.22 -5.45
C SER A 364 -6.22 17.55 -4.76
N ASN A 365 -5.10 17.58 -4.04
CA ASN A 365 -4.56 18.72 -3.33
C ASN A 365 -3.06 18.75 -3.59
N GLN A 366 -2.55 19.84 -4.16
CA GLN A 366 -1.12 19.99 -4.41
C GLN A 366 -0.65 21.42 -4.22
N TRP A 367 0.33 21.62 -3.36
CA TRP A 367 0.98 22.91 -3.20
C TRP A 367 1.84 23.23 -4.41
N ILE A 368 1.73 24.47 -4.91
CA ILE A 368 2.57 25.00 -5.97
C ILE A 368 3.14 26.35 -5.56
N LYS A 369 4.36 26.63 -6.03
CA LYS A 369 4.95 27.96 -5.94
C LYS A 369 4.33 28.87 -6.97
N MET A 370 3.96 30.08 -6.56
CA MET A 370 3.39 31.06 -7.47
C MET A 370 4.46 31.63 -8.42
N PRO A 371 4.08 31.98 -9.67
CA PRO A 371 4.88 32.83 -10.56
C PRO A 371 5.41 34.06 -9.85
N LYS A 372 6.66 34.46 -10.12
CA LYS A 372 7.32 35.54 -9.37
C LYS A 372 6.56 36.85 -9.46
N GLU A 373 5.98 37.11 -10.62
CA GLU A 373 5.27 38.33 -11.00
C GLU A 373 3.99 38.52 -10.19
N ILE A 374 3.40 37.45 -9.64
CA ILE A 374 2.09 37.49 -8.96
C ILE A 374 2.18 37.16 -7.46
N ARG A 375 3.38 36.89 -6.95
CA ARG A 375 3.60 36.55 -5.52
C ARG A 375 3.21 37.67 -4.56
N SER A 376 3.36 38.93 -4.97
CA SER A 376 2.95 40.07 -4.14
C SER A 376 1.45 40.10 -3.88
N GLU A 377 0.65 39.54 -4.80
CA GLU A 377 -0.81 39.51 -4.71
C GLU A 377 -1.30 38.18 -4.13
N LEU A 378 -0.74 37.06 -4.60
CA LEU A 378 -1.23 35.71 -4.28
C LEU A 378 -0.39 35.00 -3.20
N GLY A 379 0.70 35.58 -2.73
CA GLY A 379 1.64 34.93 -1.81
C GLY A 379 2.62 33.97 -2.52
N GLU A 380 3.54 33.41 -1.75
CA GLU A 380 4.63 32.57 -2.29
C GLU A 380 4.15 31.20 -2.79
N GLU A 381 3.21 30.58 -2.08
CA GLU A 381 2.70 29.24 -2.36
C GLU A 381 1.18 29.22 -2.19
N ARG A 382 0.51 28.48 -3.07
CA ARG A 382 -0.92 28.20 -2.95
C ARG A 382 -1.20 26.73 -3.17
N LEU A 383 -2.25 26.25 -2.53
CA LEU A 383 -2.78 24.92 -2.70
C LEU A 383 -3.70 24.90 -3.91
N VAL A 384 -3.36 24.10 -4.93
CA VAL A 384 -4.27 23.76 -6.01
C VAL A 384 -5.17 22.63 -5.52
N THR A 385 -6.48 22.86 -5.51
CA THR A 385 -7.47 21.86 -5.14
C THR A 385 -8.42 21.62 -6.30
N VAL A 386 -8.65 20.34 -6.60
CA VAL A 386 -9.57 19.89 -7.63
C VAL A 386 -10.83 19.33 -6.97
N TRP A 387 -11.96 19.97 -7.21
CA TRP A 387 -13.28 19.59 -6.70
C TRP A 387 -14.11 18.99 -7.83
N ALA A 388 -14.94 17.99 -7.54
CA ALA A 388 -15.87 17.42 -8.51
C ALA A 388 -17.27 17.28 -7.90
N ASN A 389 -18.31 17.44 -8.72
CA ASN A 389 -19.68 17.13 -8.32
C ASN A 389 -19.91 15.62 -8.14
N ARG A 390 -21.04 15.23 -7.55
CA ARG A 390 -21.41 13.83 -7.29
C ARG A 390 -21.41 12.98 -8.55
N GLU A 391 -21.88 13.52 -9.66
CA GLU A 391 -21.94 12.86 -10.97
C GLU A 391 -20.59 12.80 -11.68
N GLN A 392 -19.56 13.46 -11.12
CA GLN A 392 -18.21 13.48 -11.65
C GLN A 392 -18.10 14.01 -13.07
N ASN A 393 -19.02 14.85 -13.52
CA ASN A 393 -19.04 15.41 -14.88
C ASN A 393 -18.76 16.92 -14.92
N LEU A 394 -18.46 17.52 -13.76
CA LEU A 394 -18.09 18.92 -13.62
C LEU A 394 -16.98 19.06 -12.56
N VAL A 395 -15.87 19.64 -12.97
CA VAL A 395 -14.68 19.83 -12.14
C VAL A 395 -14.41 21.31 -11.94
N TYR A 396 -14.01 21.69 -10.73
CA TYR A 396 -13.59 23.04 -10.36
C TYR A 396 -12.17 23.00 -9.83
N ILE A 397 -11.33 23.93 -10.27
CA ILE A 397 -9.94 24.04 -9.82
C ILE A 397 -9.77 25.36 -9.09
N THR A 398 -9.37 25.30 -7.82
CA THR A 398 -9.19 26.48 -6.96
C THR A 398 -7.74 26.62 -6.53
N LEU A 399 -7.33 27.86 -6.25
CA LEU A 399 -6.06 28.22 -5.62
C LEU A 399 -6.32 28.81 -4.24
N CYS A 400 -5.93 28.08 -3.20
CA CYS A 400 -6.22 28.42 -1.81
C CYS A 400 -4.96 28.70 -0.99
N ASN A 401 -5.09 29.54 0.03
CA ASN A 401 -4.15 29.65 1.14
C ASN A 401 -4.93 29.85 2.46
N GLU A 402 -4.26 30.30 3.53
CA GLU A 402 -4.90 30.54 4.82
C GLU A 402 -5.74 31.84 4.91
N VAL A 403 -5.82 32.59 3.82
CA VAL A 403 -6.52 33.88 3.70
C VAL A 403 -7.75 33.75 2.81
N ASP A 404 -7.59 33.18 1.60
CA ASP A 404 -8.64 33.11 0.59
C ASP A 404 -8.49 31.88 -0.34
N CYS A 405 -9.56 31.63 -1.10
CA CYS A 405 -9.66 30.59 -2.12
C CYS A 405 -10.23 31.18 -3.41
N VAL A 406 -9.47 31.08 -4.50
CA VAL A 406 -9.84 31.66 -5.80
C VAL A 406 -10.18 30.56 -6.79
N LEU A 407 -11.38 30.60 -7.38
CA LEU A 407 -11.75 29.72 -8.49
C LEU A 407 -10.96 30.10 -9.75
N THR A 408 -10.14 29.18 -10.24
CA THR A 408 -9.23 29.42 -11.38
C THR A 408 -9.77 28.83 -12.67
N HIS A 409 -10.36 27.63 -12.62
CA HIS A 409 -10.90 26.96 -13.80
C HIS A 409 -12.14 26.15 -13.46
N THR A 410 -13.06 26.03 -14.42
CA THR A 410 -14.21 25.12 -14.35
C THR A 410 -14.23 24.30 -15.63
N GLN A 411 -14.26 22.98 -15.50
CA GLN A 411 -14.25 22.05 -16.62
C GLN A 411 -15.53 21.21 -16.62
N SER A 412 -16.35 21.38 -17.65
CA SER A 412 -17.45 20.45 -17.95
C SER A 412 -16.91 19.25 -18.73
N PHE A 413 -17.34 18.05 -18.33
CA PHE A 413 -17.10 16.80 -19.05
C PHE A 413 -18.30 16.43 -19.95
N THR A 414 -19.27 17.33 -20.09
CA THR A 414 -20.28 17.26 -21.14
C THR A 414 -19.74 17.95 -22.39
N ILE A 415 -19.23 17.18 -23.34
CA ILE A 415 -18.56 17.67 -24.55
C ILE A 415 -19.25 17.09 -25.78
N ASN A 416 -19.64 17.95 -26.72
CA ASN A 416 -20.36 17.58 -27.94
C ASN A 416 -21.59 16.69 -27.68
N GLY A 417 -22.35 16.98 -26.61
CA GLY A 417 -23.55 16.23 -26.21
C GLY A 417 -23.28 14.87 -25.55
N ARG A 418 -22.02 14.48 -25.36
CA ARG A 418 -21.63 13.27 -24.62
C ARG A 418 -21.23 13.67 -23.20
N THR A 419 -21.79 13.00 -22.21
CA THR A 419 -21.40 13.18 -20.80
C THR A 419 -20.37 12.13 -20.45
N LEU A 420 -19.17 12.58 -20.07
CA LEU A 420 -18.07 11.74 -19.60
C LEU A 420 -17.90 11.89 -18.09
N SER A 421 -17.23 10.93 -17.47
CA SER A 421 -16.80 11.01 -16.07
C SER A 421 -15.37 11.56 -16.02
N ALA A 422 -15.14 12.44 -15.05
CA ALA A 422 -13.84 12.97 -14.69
C ALA A 422 -13.15 11.98 -13.75
N GLU A 423 -12.02 11.44 -14.19
CA GLU A 423 -11.25 10.45 -13.43
C GLU A 423 -10.34 11.15 -12.41
N PRO A 424 -10.39 10.81 -11.11
CA PRO A 424 -9.51 11.39 -10.10
C PRO A 424 -8.01 11.25 -10.44
N THR A 425 -7.63 10.16 -11.11
CA THR A 425 -6.24 9.88 -11.51
C THR A 425 -5.67 10.91 -12.50
N ASP A 426 -6.51 11.53 -13.32
CA ASP A 426 -6.08 12.57 -14.27
C ASP A 426 -5.59 13.85 -13.56
N PHE A 427 -6.01 14.04 -12.31
CA PHE A 427 -5.69 15.22 -11.50
C PHE A 427 -4.66 14.95 -10.39
N LYS A 428 -4.10 13.73 -10.35
CA LYS A 428 -3.16 13.31 -9.29
C LYS A 428 -1.83 14.05 -9.31
N THR A 429 -1.42 14.53 -10.49
CA THR A 429 -0.17 15.26 -10.68
C THR A 429 -0.44 16.61 -11.34
N ILE A 430 -0.15 17.69 -10.62
CA ILE A 430 -0.23 19.06 -11.10
C ILE A 430 1.20 19.59 -11.22
N LEU A 431 1.60 20.04 -12.40
CA LEU A 431 2.96 20.53 -12.62
C LEU A 431 2.97 22.05 -12.65
N ALA A 432 3.64 22.67 -11.67
CA ALA A 432 3.83 24.11 -11.67
C ALA A 432 4.66 24.56 -12.88
N SER A 433 4.37 25.75 -13.39
CA SER A 433 5.05 26.41 -14.49
C SER A 433 5.30 27.88 -14.16
N GLU A 434 6.09 28.58 -14.98
CA GLU A 434 6.38 30.00 -14.76
C GLU A 434 5.14 30.91 -14.85
N LEU A 435 4.05 30.45 -15.46
CA LEU A 435 2.85 31.26 -15.69
C LEU A 435 1.57 30.65 -15.09
N GLY A 436 1.69 29.58 -14.30
CA GLY A 436 0.53 28.82 -13.80
C GLY A 436 0.87 27.36 -13.60
N PHE A 437 0.04 26.43 -14.08
CA PHE A 437 0.27 24.99 -13.90
C PHE A 437 -0.35 24.13 -15.00
N PHE A 438 0.12 22.90 -15.13
CA PHE A 438 -0.39 21.91 -16.08
C PHE A 438 -1.29 20.89 -15.39
N VAL A 439 -2.38 20.54 -16.06
CA VAL A 439 -3.35 19.50 -15.66
C VAL A 439 -3.77 18.69 -16.89
N ILE A 440 -4.37 17.52 -16.70
CA ILE A 440 -4.99 16.76 -17.77
C ILE A 440 -6.45 17.18 -17.90
N LEU A 441 -6.87 17.62 -19.09
CA LEU A 441 -8.27 17.99 -19.39
C LEU A 441 -8.73 17.37 -20.71
N PRO A 442 -10.02 17.02 -20.83
CA PRO A 442 -10.57 16.51 -22.07
C PRO A 442 -10.76 17.62 -23.12
N HIS A 443 -10.52 17.30 -24.38
CA HIS A 443 -10.77 18.19 -25.51
C HIS A 443 -11.31 17.40 -26.72
N ALA A 444 -12.33 17.95 -27.39
CA ALA A 444 -12.88 17.36 -28.60
C ALA A 444 -11.99 17.67 -29.81
N TYR A 445 -11.76 16.67 -30.65
CA TYR A 445 -10.98 16.80 -31.88
C TYR A 445 -11.87 16.77 -33.12
N TYR A 446 -11.32 17.18 -34.27
CA TYR A 446 -12.06 17.28 -35.54
C TYR A 446 -12.53 15.92 -36.08
N ASP A 447 -11.98 14.81 -35.58
CA ASP A 447 -12.37 13.44 -35.91
C ASP A 447 -13.64 12.97 -35.15
N GLY A 448 -14.20 13.83 -34.29
CA GLY A 448 -15.37 13.52 -33.47
C GLY A 448 -15.08 12.75 -32.18
N ASN A 449 -13.80 12.49 -31.88
CA ASN A 449 -13.36 11.88 -30.64
C ASN A 449 -13.01 12.93 -29.59
N ILE A 450 -12.96 12.50 -28.33
CA ILE A 450 -12.55 13.32 -27.18
C ILE A 450 -11.32 12.65 -26.58
N TYR A 451 -10.24 13.41 -26.46
CA TYR A 451 -8.99 12.93 -25.91
C TYR A 451 -8.62 13.75 -24.67
N ASN A 452 -7.92 13.10 -23.74
CA ASN A 452 -7.28 13.78 -22.63
C ASN A 452 -5.97 14.42 -23.10
N HIS A 453 -5.80 15.72 -22.81
CA HIS A 453 -4.63 16.49 -23.20
C HIS A 453 -4.00 17.16 -21.98
N ILE A 454 -2.69 17.41 -22.09
CA ILE A 454 -2.00 18.31 -21.16
C ILE A 454 -2.47 19.73 -21.45
N ALA A 455 -3.23 20.30 -20.52
CA ALA A 455 -3.71 21.68 -20.57
C ALA A 455 -2.85 22.56 -19.66
N HIS A 456 -2.53 23.76 -20.14
CA HIS A 456 -1.85 24.79 -19.36
C HIS A 456 -2.86 25.80 -18.82
N ILE A 457 -3.08 25.80 -17.52
CA ILE A 457 -3.91 26.80 -16.85
C ILE A 457 -2.99 27.97 -16.46
N ARG A 458 -3.21 29.11 -17.11
CA ARG A 458 -2.48 30.35 -16.83
C ARG A 458 -3.14 31.09 -15.67
N ILE A 459 -2.33 31.51 -14.72
CA ILE A 459 -2.75 32.41 -13.64
C ILE A 459 -2.40 33.82 -14.10
N MET A 460 -3.42 34.60 -14.46
CA MET A 460 -3.25 35.96 -14.95
C MET A 460 -3.50 36.98 -13.83
N VAL A 461 -2.71 38.06 -13.84
CA VAL A 461 -2.95 39.25 -13.01
C VAL A 461 -4.18 39.96 -13.57
N SER A 462 -5.16 40.31 -12.72
CA SER A 462 -6.17 41.28 -13.13
C SER A 462 -5.50 42.67 -13.13
N TYR A 463 -5.26 43.23 -14.30
CA TYR A 463 -4.79 44.61 -14.44
C TYR A 463 -5.85 45.64 -14.08
#